data_AF-A0A6P6FK13-F1
#
_entry.id   AF-A0A6P6FK13-F1
#
_cell.length_a   1.000
_cell.length_b   1.000
_cell.length_c   1.000
_cell.angle_alpha   90.00
_cell.angle_beta   90.00
_cell.angle_gamma   90.00
#
_symmetry.space_group_name_H-M   'P 1'
#
loop_
_entity.id
_entity.type
_entity.pdbx_description
1 polymer ?
#
loop_
_entity_poly.entity_id
_entity_poly.type
_entity_poly.pdbx_seq_one_letter_code
_entity_poly.pdbx_strand_id
1 'polypeptide(L)' 'MDAETTKTARDSLDLVFNMSNILDTGLNRHTLAVLIALCELGLNPEALAAVVMELRREPSWSTPTAAHI' A
#
# COMPACT_ATOMS: atom_id res chain seq x y z
N MET A 1 5.50 23.81 13.74
CA MET A 1 4.32 23.92 12.86
C MET A 1 3.94 22.52 12.37
N ASP A 2 3.57 21.60 13.27
CA ASP A 2 3.70 20.16 12.96
C ASP A 2 2.47 19.33 13.32
N ALA A 3 1.61 19.81 14.23
CA ALA A 3 0.44 19.06 14.67
C ALA A 3 -0.70 19.08 13.64
N GLU A 4 -0.99 20.25 13.04
CA GLU A 4 -2.07 20.42 12.07
C GLU A 4 -1.77 19.73 10.74
N THR A 5 -0.52 19.79 10.26
CA THR A 5 -0.08 19.12 9.04
C THR A 5 -0.14 17.60 9.20
N THR A 6 0.33 17.08 10.34
CA THR A 6 0.23 15.64 10.66
C THR A 6 -1.21 15.19 10.78
N LYS A 7 -2.08 16.00 11.38
CA LYS A 7 -3.52 15.73 11.47
C LYS A 7 -4.16 15.68 10.09
N THR A 8 -3.91 16.69 9.26
CA THR A 8 -4.42 16.77 7.88
C THR A 8 -3.98 15.57 7.04
N ALA A 9 -2.72 15.14 7.16
CA ALA A 9 -2.21 13.96 6.46
C ALA A 9 -2.91 12.67 6.91
N ARG A 10 -3.15 12.51 8.22
CA ARG A 10 -3.88 11.35 8.77
C ARG A 10 -5.33 11.32 8.32
N ASP A 11 -6.01 12.47 8.34
CA ASP A 11 -7.41 12.60 7.93
C ASP A 11 -7.54 12.33 6.42
N SER A 12 -6.55 12.79 5.62
CA SER A 12 -6.48 12.48 4.18
C SER A 12 -6.26 10.99 3.91
N LEU A 13 -5.33 10.35 4.62
CA LEU A 13 -5.09 8.91 4.49
C LEU A 13 -6.34 8.09 4.88
N ASP A 14 -7.08 8.52 5.91
CA ASP A 14 -8.31 7.87 6.33
C ASP A 14 -9.39 7.93 5.25
N LEU A 15 -9.55 9.09 4.63
CA LEU A 15 -10.49 9.29 3.53
C LEU A 15 -10.17 8.37 2.35
N VAL A 16 -8.91 8.31 1.92
CA VAL A 16 -8.49 7.45 0.80
C VAL A 16 -8.64 5.97 1.17
N PHE A 17 -8.38 5.60 2.42
CA PHE A 17 -8.60 4.23 2.90
C PHE A 17 -10.08 3.84 2.85
N ASN A 18 -10.99 4.74 3.22
CA ASN A 18 -12.43 4.51 3.09
C ASN A 18 -12.85 4.34 1.62
N MET A 19 -12.36 5.20 0.73
CA MET A 19 -12.60 5.03 -0.73
C MET A 19 -12.12 3.67 -1.23
N SER A 20 -10.92 3.25 -0.82
CA SER A 20 -10.34 1.95 -1.17
C SER A 20 -11.18 0.78 -0.67
N ASN A 21 -11.80 0.89 0.51
CA ASN A 21 -12.67 -0.14 1.07
C ASN A 21 -14.02 -0.21 0.33
N ILE A 22 -14.60 0.94 -0.05
CA ILE A 22 -15.82 1.01 -0.87
C ILE A 22 -15.61 0.33 -2.23
N LEU A 23 -14.42 0.50 -2.82
CA LEU A 23 -14.04 -0.10 -4.10
C LEU A 23 -13.54 -1.54 -4.00
N ASP A 24 -13.54 -2.13 -2.79
CA ASP A 24 -13.09 -3.50 -2.52
C ASP A 24 -11.69 -3.82 -3.11
N THR A 25 -10.75 -2.87 -3.05
CA THR A 25 -9.40 -3.07 -3.62
C THR A 25 -8.56 -4.09 -2.82
N GLY A 26 -9.02 -4.44 -1.61
CA GLY A 26 -8.33 -5.30 -0.67
C GLY A 26 -7.02 -4.71 -0.12
N LEU A 27 -6.74 -3.42 -0.29
CA LEU A 27 -5.53 -2.77 0.24
C LEU A 27 -5.68 -2.46 1.74
N ASN A 28 -4.64 -2.76 2.53
CA ASN A 28 -4.60 -2.34 3.93
C ASN A 28 -4.02 -0.91 4.04
N ARG A 29 -4.23 -0.28 5.20
CA ARG A 29 -3.84 1.11 5.46
C ARG A 29 -2.35 1.39 5.30
N HIS A 30 -1.49 0.42 5.64
CA HIS A 30 -0.04 0.54 5.51
C HIS A 30 0.37 0.49 4.04
N THR A 31 -0.10 -0.51 3.28
CA THR A 31 0.15 -0.61 1.85
C THR A 31 -0.31 0.64 1.13
N LEU A 32 -1.53 1.12 1.42
CA LEU A 32 -2.05 2.35 0.80
C LEU A 32 -1.16 3.57 1.08
N ALA A 33 -0.67 3.74 2.31
CA ALA A 33 0.25 4.82 2.66
C ALA A 33 1.57 4.75 1.87
N VAL A 34 2.12 3.54 1.70
CA VAL A 34 3.31 3.32 0.87
C VAL A 34 3.03 3.68 -0.60
N LEU A 35 1.90 3.24 -1.15
CA LEU A 35 1.53 3.55 -2.53
C LEU A 35 1.38 5.06 -2.77
N ILE A 36 0.79 5.78 -1.81
CA ILE A 36 0.68 7.24 -1.85
C ILE A 36 2.08 7.88 -1.85
N ALA A 37 2.96 7.49 -0.95
CA ALA A 37 4.33 8.02 -0.90
C ALA A 37 5.11 7.75 -2.19
N LEU A 38 4.90 6.58 -2.81
CA LEU A 38 5.48 6.24 -4.11
C LEU A 38 4.93 7.13 -5.24
N CYS A 39 3.63 7.42 -5.23
CA CYS A 39 3.03 8.37 -6.17
C CYS A 39 3.54 9.80 -5.96
N GLU A 40 3.78 10.23 -4.72
CA GLU A 40 4.37 11.54 -4.40
C GLU A 40 5.80 11.69 -4.94
N LEU A 41 6.53 10.59 -5.13
CA LEU A 41 7.84 10.56 -5.80
C LEU A 41 7.75 10.63 -7.34
N GLY A 42 6.53 10.74 -7.89
CA GLY A 42 6.30 10.84 -9.34
C GLY A 42 6.17 9.49 -10.04
N LEU A 43 6.00 8.39 -9.29
CA LEU A 43 5.74 7.10 -9.90
C LEU A 43 4.31 7.04 -10.46
N ASN A 44 4.17 6.36 -11.59
CA ASN A 44 2.89 6.19 -12.25
C ASN A 44 1.99 5.22 -11.43
N PRO A 45 0.74 5.60 -11.08
CA PRO A 45 -0.14 4.79 -10.26
C PRO A 45 -0.65 3.53 -10.98
N GLU A 46 -0.84 3.57 -12.30
CA GLU A 46 -1.24 2.40 -13.10
C GLU A 46 -0.16 1.32 -13.11
N ALA A 47 1.11 1.70 -13.30
CA ALA A 47 2.25 0.80 -13.24
C ALA A 47 2.41 0.20 -11.84
N LEU A 48 2.23 1.02 -10.80
CA LEU A 48 2.28 0.57 -9.41
C LEU A 48 1.15 -0.42 -9.09
N ALA A 49 -0.06 -0.19 -9.61
CA ALA A 49 -1.17 -1.13 -9.49
C ALA A 49 -0.84 -2.48 -10.15
N ALA A 50 -0.25 -2.48 -11.34
CA ALA A 50 0.18 -3.72 -12.01
C ALA A 50 1.19 -4.51 -11.16
N VAL A 51 2.20 -3.84 -10.60
CA VAL A 51 3.18 -4.47 -9.70
C VAL A 51 2.51 -5.06 -8.46
N VAL A 52 1.59 -4.33 -7.81
CA VAL A 52 0.87 -4.83 -6.63
C VAL A 52 0.01 -6.05 -6.98
N MET A 53 -0.61 -6.08 -8.15
CA MET A 53 -1.39 -7.24 -8.61
C MET A 53 -0.50 -8.46 -8.88
N GLU A 54 0.68 -8.25 -9.46
CA GLU A 54 1.65 -9.34 -9.70
C GLU A 54 2.17 -9.90 -8.38
N LEU A 55 2.61 -9.04 -7.45
CA LEU A 55 3.11 -9.45 -6.13
C LEU A 55 2.06 -10.21 -5.30
N ARG A 56 0.78 -9.86 -5.44
CA ARG A 56 -0.33 -10.59 -4.79
C ARG A 56 -0.62 -11.94 -5.43
N ARG A 57 -0.30 -12.10 -6.72
CA ARG A 57 -0.50 -13.34 -7.46
C ARG A 57 0.56 -14.37 -7.13
N GLU A 58 1.74 -13.95 -6.68
CA GLU A 58 2.79 -14.85 -6.19
C GLU A 58 2.50 -15.26 -4.73
N PRO A 59 2.01 -16.49 -4.47
CA PRO A 59 1.70 -16.92 -3.12
C PRO A 59 3.01 -17.27 -2.43
N SER A 60 3.54 -16.35 -1.62
CA SER A 60 4.72 -16.56 -0.76
C SER A 60 5.95 -17.10 -1.50
N TRP A 61 7.01 -16.31 -1.58
CA TRP A 61 8.34 -16.92 -1.56
C TRP A 61 8.48 -17.66 -0.24
N SER A 62 7.96 -18.89 -0.20
CA SER A 62 8.10 -19.82 0.90
C SER A 62 9.59 -20.03 1.05
N THR A 63 10.12 -19.52 2.16
CA THR A 63 11.45 -19.78 2.66
C THR A 63 11.85 -21.22 2.35
N PRO A 64 13.00 -21.49 1.69
CA PRO A 64 13.46 -22.87 1.55
C PRO A 64 13.61 -23.43 2.97
N THR A 65 12.89 -24.51 3.22
CA THR A 65 12.94 -25.35 4.42
C THR A 65 14.39 -25.56 4.87
N ALA A 66 14.80 -24.83 5.91
CA ALA A 66 15.94 -25.20 6.74
C ALA A 66 15.48 -26.30 7.71
N ALA A 67 15.23 -27.49 7.18
CA ALA A 67 14.92 -28.69 7.94
C ALA A 67 15.56 -29.91 7.26
N HIS A 68 16.89 -29.93 7.23
CA HIS A 68 17.66 -31.16 7.02
C HIS A 68 19.10 -30.97 7.48
N ILE A 69 19.37 -31.04 8.79
CA ILE A 69 20.48 -31.77 9.43
C ILE A 69 20.05 -32.11 10.86
#